data_AF-A0A354C4S8-F1
#
_entry.id   AF-A0A354C4S8-F1
#
_cell.length_a   1.000
_cell.length_b   1.000
_cell.length_c   1.000
_cell.angle_alpha   90.00
_cell.angle_beta   90.00
_cell.angle_gamma   90.00
#
_symmetry.space_group_name_H-M   'P 1'
#
loop_
_entity.id
_entity.type
_entity.pdbx_description
1 polymer ?
#
loop_
_entity_poly.entity_id
_entity_poly.type
_entity_poly.pdbx_seq_one_letter_code
_entity_poly.pdbx_strand_id
1 'polypeptide(L)'
;MANKTIYITTFDLERLTDLIEAYRNSEFQKKVPIDMLEKELERAQIVDPKSVPPDVITMNSTAHLQDLKTGEEIVYTLVFPKDANVEQHKISVMAPIGMALIGYRVGDVIEWQVPGG
;
A
#
# COMPACT_ATOMS: atom_id res chain seq x y z
N MET A 1 9.49 12.92 -0.09
CA MET A 1 9.03 11.55 -0.40
C MET A 1 9.85 11.06 -1.57
N ALA A 2 10.52 9.92 -1.43
CA ALA A 2 11.37 9.37 -2.49
C ALA A 2 10.55 9.19 -3.78
N ASN A 3 11.15 9.56 -4.93
CA ASN A 3 10.52 9.47 -6.23
C ASN A 3 10.47 8.01 -6.69
N LYS A 4 9.66 7.18 -6.03
CA LYS A 4 9.48 5.76 -6.32
C LYS A 4 8.43 5.56 -7.41
N THR A 5 8.71 4.74 -8.40
CA THR A 5 7.75 4.36 -9.45
C THR A 5 6.80 3.31 -8.91
N ILE A 6 5.51 3.61 -8.86
CA ILE A 6 4.48 2.62 -8.56
C ILE A 6 4.22 1.83 -9.83
N TYR A 7 4.27 0.50 -9.73
CA TYR A 7 3.85 -0.40 -10.79
C TYR A 7 2.48 -0.96 -10.42
N ILE A 8 1.53 -0.88 -11.33
CA ILE A 8 0.17 -1.35 -11.08
C ILE A 8 -0.40 -2.05 -12.29
N THR A 9 -1.20 -3.09 -12.06
CA THR A 9 -1.96 -3.74 -13.12
C THR A 9 -3.21 -2.93 -13.43
N THR A 10 -3.73 -2.99 -14.66
CA THR A 10 -5.02 -2.37 -15.00
C THR A 10 -6.14 -2.83 -14.07
N PHE A 11 -6.15 -4.12 -13.71
CA PHE A 11 -7.13 -4.69 -12.80
C PHE A 11 -7.08 -4.09 -11.39
N ASP A 12 -5.88 -3.94 -10.82
CA ASP A 12 -5.75 -3.33 -9.50
C ASP A 12 -6.02 -1.82 -9.53
N LEU A 13 -5.67 -1.14 -10.64
CA LEU A 13 -5.97 0.29 -10.82
C LEU A 13 -7.48 0.55 -10.78
N GLU A 14 -8.27 -0.17 -11.60
CA GLU A 14 -9.73 -0.05 -11.62
C GLU A 14 -10.32 -0.24 -10.22
N ARG A 15 -9.89 -1.29 -9.52
CA ARG A 15 -10.39 -1.60 -8.17
C ARG A 15 -9.98 -0.57 -7.12
N LEU A 16 -8.80 0.02 -7.23
CA LEU A 16 -8.36 1.09 -6.32
C LEU A 16 -9.07 2.40 -6.62
N THR A 17 -9.37 2.70 -7.88
CA THR A 17 -10.20 3.85 -8.27
C THR A 17 -11.62 3.73 -7.70
N ASP A 18 -12.28 2.57 -7.89
CA ASP A 18 -13.60 2.30 -7.30
C ASP A 18 -13.58 2.44 -5.77
N LEU A 19 -12.49 1.97 -5.15
CA LEU A 19 -12.30 2.08 -3.72
C LEU A 19 -12.18 3.53 -3.23
N ILE A 20 -11.42 4.35 -3.95
CA ILE A 20 -11.26 5.78 -3.68
C ILE A 20 -12.61 6.49 -3.75
N GLU A 21 -13.40 6.22 -4.78
CA GLU A 21 -14.74 6.81 -4.93
C GLU A 21 -15.68 6.38 -3.80
N ALA A 22 -15.67 5.11 -3.42
CA ALA A 22 -16.47 4.59 -2.30
C ALA A 22 -16.10 5.27 -0.97
N TYR A 23 -14.80 5.48 -0.70
CA TYR A 23 -14.35 6.17 0.50
C TYR A 23 -14.67 7.67 0.49
N ARG A 24 -14.59 8.33 -0.68
CA ARG A 24 -14.94 9.75 -0.85
C ARG A 24 -16.41 10.02 -0.53
N ASN A 25 -17.29 9.07 -0.86
CA ASN A 25 -18.73 9.13 -0.59
C ASN A 25 -19.12 8.60 0.80
N SER A 26 -18.15 8.32 1.68
CA SER A 26 -18.38 7.78 3.02
C SER A 26 -18.02 8.76 4.14
N GLU A 27 -18.57 8.54 5.33
CA GLU A 27 -18.21 9.29 6.55
C GLU A 27 -16.72 9.18 6.93
N PHE A 28 -15.98 8.24 6.32
CA PHE A 28 -14.54 8.03 6.57
C PHE A 28 -13.63 8.97 5.79
N GLN A 29 -14.17 9.79 4.87
CA GLN A 29 -13.39 10.69 4.01
C GLN A 29 -12.38 11.55 4.79
N LYS A 30 -12.75 12.02 6.00
CA LYS A 30 -11.88 12.88 6.83
C LYS A 30 -10.80 12.14 7.61
N LYS A 31 -10.86 10.81 7.68
CA LYS A 31 -9.96 9.98 8.51
C LYS A 31 -8.84 9.31 7.73
N VAL A 32 -8.97 9.25 6.40
CA VAL A 32 -8.04 8.57 5.51
C VAL A 32 -7.50 9.58 4.50
N PRO A 33 -6.18 9.68 4.29
CA PRO A 33 -5.60 10.55 3.27
C PRO A 33 -5.81 9.98 1.86
N ILE A 34 -7.06 9.96 1.40
CA ILE A 34 -7.49 9.43 0.09
C ILE A 34 -6.70 10.09 -1.05
N ASP A 35 -6.50 11.41 -0.96
CA ASP A 35 -5.77 12.19 -1.96
C ASP A 35 -4.31 11.74 -2.11
N MET A 36 -3.73 11.11 -1.08
CA MET A 36 -2.37 10.56 -1.18
C MET A 36 -2.36 9.34 -2.10
N LEU A 37 -3.28 8.39 -1.90
CA LEU A 37 -3.37 7.21 -2.76
C LEU A 37 -3.73 7.61 -4.19
N GLU A 38 -4.67 8.53 -4.38
CA GLU A 38 -5.05 9.04 -5.70
C GLU A 38 -3.86 9.61 -6.47
N LYS A 39 -3.07 10.51 -5.85
CA LYS A 39 -1.84 11.07 -6.45
C LYS A 39 -0.79 10.02 -6.79
N GLU A 40 -0.67 9.00 -5.95
CA GLU A 40 0.23 7.88 -6.17
C GLU A 40 -0.21 7.04 -7.38
N LEU A 41 -1.51 6.85 -7.59
CA LEU A 41 -2.07 6.16 -8.76
C LEU A 41 -1.96 6.99 -10.05
N GLU A 42 -2.16 8.31 -9.99
CA GLU A 42 -2.03 9.22 -11.15
C GLU A 42 -0.65 9.15 -11.80
N ARG A 43 0.40 8.89 -11.01
CA ARG A 43 1.78 8.78 -11.46
C ARG A 43 2.27 7.34 -11.62
N ALA A 44 1.40 6.36 -11.44
CA ALA A 44 1.75 4.95 -11.52
C ALA A 44 2.01 4.51 -12.97
N GLN A 45 2.96 3.60 -13.14
CA GLN A 45 3.20 2.91 -14.40
C GLN A 45 2.27 1.69 -14.48
N ILE A 46 1.34 1.73 -15.43
CA ILE A 46 0.46 0.62 -15.72
C ILE A 46 1.24 -0.44 -16.49
N VAL A 47 1.24 -1.68 -15.99
CA VAL A 47 1.95 -2.81 -16.59
C VAL A 47 1.08 -4.06 -16.62
N ASP A 48 1.37 -4.97 -17.55
CA ASP A 48 0.81 -6.32 -17.50
C ASP A 48 1.18 -7.01 -16.19
N PRO A 49 0.32 -7.90 -15.63
CA PRO A 49 0.63 -8.64 -14.40
C PRO A 49 1.96 -9.39 -14.42
N LYS A 50 2.38 -9.88 -15.59
CA LYS A 50 3.66 -10.59 -15.78
C LYS A 50 4.88 -9.66 -15.84
N SER A 51 4.64 -8.37 -15.98
CA SER A 51 5.66 -7.32 -16.13
C SER A 51 5.81 -6.49 -14.85
N VAL A 52 5.06 -6.81 -13.79
CA VAL A 52 5.28 -6.24 -12.45
C VAL A 52 6.64 -6.73 -11.95
N PRO A 53 7.56 -5.82 -11.59
CA PRO A 53 8.84 -6.24 -11.02
C PRO A 53 8.62 -7.01 -9.72
N PRO A 54 9.28 -8.18 -9.52
CA PRO A 54 9.00 -9.07 -8.40
C PRO A 54 9.44 -8.51 -7.04
N ASP A 55 10.25 -7.46 -7.06
CA ASP A 55 10.76 -6.75 -5.90
C ASP A 55 9.88 -5.55 -5.52
N VAL A 56 8.77 -5.26 -6.21
CA VAL A 56 7.86 -4.14 -5.92
C VAL A 56 6.66 -4.62 -5.12
N ILE A 57 6.29 -3.88 -4.07
CA ILE A 57 5.06 -4.09 -3.33
C ILE A 57 3.86 -3.58 -4.14
N THR A 58 3.03 -4.50 -4.60
CA THR A 58 1.71 -4.23 -5.19
C THR A 58 0.59 -4.83 -4.34
N MET A 59 -0.66 -4.72 -4.81
CA MET A 59 -1.77 -5.39 -4.13
C MET A 59 -1.53 -6.89 -4.01
N ASN A 60 -1.86 -7.43 -2.82
CA ASN A 60 -1.64 -8.81 -2.39
C ASN A 60 -0.18 -9.26 -2.27
N SER A 61 0.78 -8.34 -2.36
CA SER A 61 2.18 -8.64 -2.03
C SER A 61 2.36 -8.87 -0.53
N THR A 62 3.22 -9.83 -0.18
CA THR A 62 3.70 -10.05 1.19
C THR A 62 5.10 -9.48 1.33
N ALA A 63 5.25 -8.47 2.18
CA ALA A 63 6.50 -7.78 2.46
C ALA A 63 7.07 -8.24 3.81
N HIS A 64 8.35 -8.60 3.80
CA HIS A 64 9.15 -8.81 5.00
C HIS A 64 9.84 -7.50 5.34
N LEU A 65 9.50 -6.94 6.50
CA LEU A 65 10.04 -5.69 7.01
C LEU A 65 10.93 -5.98 8.21
N GLN A 66 11.97 -5.17 8.37
CA GLN A 66 12.81 -5.18 9.55
C GLN A 66 12.79 -3.77 10.16
N ASP A 67 12.47 -3.69 11.45
CA ASP A 67 12.70 -2.46 12.21
C ASP A 67 14.22 -2.26 12.37
N LEU A 68 14.75 -1.20 11.78
CA LEU A 68 16.19 -0.93 11.78
C LEU A 68 16.74 -0.51 13.15
N LYS A 69 15.89 -0.12 14.11
CA LYS A 69 16.28 0.27 15.46
C LYS A 69 16.32 -0.93 16.40
N THR A 70 15.31 -1.81 16.32
CA THR A 70 15.17 -2.96 17.24
C THR A 70 15.70 -4.26 16.64
N GLY A 71 15.78 -4.36 15.32
CA GLY A 71 16.09 -5.58 14.57
C GLY A 71 14.90 -6.53 14.42
N GLU A 72 13.72 -6.18 14.93
CA GLU A 72 12.53 -7.01 14.86
C GLU A 72 12.04 -7.18 13.42
N GLU A 73 11.69 -8.42 13.05
CA GLU A 73 11.11 -8.73 11.76
C GLU A 73 9.59 -8.81 11.84
N ILE A 74 8.93 -8.14 10.89
CA ILE A 74 7.48 -8.14 10.75
C ILE A 74 7.12 -8.44 9.31
N VAL A 75 6.15 -9.33 9.12
CA VAL A 75 5.65 -9.69 7.79
C VAL A 75 4.25 -9.11 7.65
N TYR A 76 3.99 -8.38 6.56
CA TYR A 76 2.65 -7.89 6.23
C TYR A 76 2.26 -8.26 4.81
N THR A 77 0.98 -8.59 4.62
CA THR A 77 0.39 -8.69 3.28
C THR A 77 -0.48 -7.47 3.01
N LEU A 78 -0.19 -6.73 1.95
CA LEU A 78 -0.96 -5.56 1.53
C LEU A 78 -2.24 -6.02 0.83
N VAL A 79 -3.42 -5.66 1.34
CA VAL A 79 -4.70 -6.15 0.82
C VAL A 79 -5.74 -5.04 0.68
N PHE A 80 -6.86 -5.34 0.03
CA PHE A 80 -8.01 -4.45 0.00
C PHE A 80 -8.73 -4.43 1.37
N PRO A 81 -9.49 -3.37 1.71
CA PRO A 81 -10.10 -3.26 3.05
C PRO A 81 -10.98 -4.44 3.45
N LYS A 82 -11.71 -5.03 2.50
CA LYS A 82 -12.58 -6.20 2.73
C LYS A 82 -11.81 -7.46 3.18
N ASP A 83 -10.51 -7.53 2.86
CA ASP A 83 -9.65 -8.69 3.12
C ASP A 83 -8.70 -8.44 4.31
N ALA A 84 -8.75 -7.24 4.91
CA ALA A 84 -7.88 -6.84 6.00
C ALA A 84 -8.19 -7.65 7.27
N ASN A 85 -7.13 -8.17 7.90
CA ASN A 85 -7.22 -8.99 9.10
C ASN A 85 -5.90 -8.89 9.88
N VAL A 86 -5.95 -8.25 11.05
CA VAL A 86 -4.77 -8.01 11.90
C VAL A 86 -4.16 -9.32 12.40
N GLU A 87 -4.99 -10.31 12.76
CA GLU A 87 -4.52 -11.61 13.25
C GLU A 87 -3.78 -12.41 12.17
N GLN A 88 -4.06 -12.11 10.89
CA GLN A 88 -3.39 -12.74 9.74
C GLN A 88 -2.30 -11.85 9.14
N HIS A 89 -1.92 -10.76 9.80
CA HIS A 89 -0.98 -9.76 9.28
C HIS A 89 -1.36 -9.22 7.89
N LYS A 90 -2.66 -9.13 7.60
CA LYS A 90 -3.20 -8.56 6.37
C LYS A 90 -3.60 -7.12 6.61
N ILE A 91 -2.86 -6.19 6.01
CA ILE A 91 -3.04 -4.76 6.21
C ILE A 91 -3.75 -4.16 5.00
N SER A 92 -4.81 -3.40 5.29
CA SER A 92 -5.53 -2.63 4.28
C SER A 92 -4.62 -1.60 3.61
N VAL A 93 -4.72 -1.48 2.29
CA VAL A 93 -4.13 -0.37 1.52
C VAL A 93 -4.63 1.00 1.99
N MET A 94 -5.79 1.09 2.66
CA MET A 94 -6.32 2.34 3.22
C MET A 94 -5.81 2.64 4.64
N ALA A 95 -5.02 1.74 5.24
CA ALA A 95 -4.35 2.02 6.51
C ALA A 95 -3.10 2.88 6.27
N PRO A 96 -2.66 3.71 7.25
CA PRO A 96 -1.48 4.56 7.09
C PRO A 96 -0.22 3.82 6.60
N ILE A 97 0.09 2.67 7.22
CA ILE A 97 1.21 1.83 6.80
C ILE A 97 0.97 1.18 5.43
N GLY A 98 -0.27 0.81 5.09
CA GLY A 98 -0.60 0.24 3.78
C GLY A 98 -0.36 1.22 2.63
N MET A 99 -0.80 2.47 2.79
CA MET A 99 -0.51 3.56 1.83
C MET A 99 0.98 3.88 1.76
N ALA A 100 1.69 3.78 2.89
CA ALA A 100 3.14 3.95 2.86
C ALA A 100 3.79 2.86 2.01
N LEU A 101 3.42 1.58 2.21
CA LEU A 101 4.06 0.42 1.60
C LEU A 101 3.93 0.32 0.08
N ILE A 102 2.78 0.70 -0.50
CA ILE A 102 2.53 0.49 -1.93
C ILE A 102 3.63 1.14 -2.80
N GLY A 103 4.16 0.38 -3.75
CA GLY A 103 5.21 0.81 -4.68
C GLY A 103 6.63 0.92 -4.12
N TYR A 104 6.86 0.63 -2.82
CA TYR A 104 8.22 0.43 -2.33
C TYR A 104 8.80 -0.89 -2.86
N ARG A 105 10.13 -0.95 -2.87
CA ARG A 105 10.89 -2.09 -3.37
C ARG A 105 11.68 -2.78 -2.28
N VAL A 106 12.11 -4.02 -2.55
CA VAL A 106 13.10 -4.70 -1.73
C VAL A 106 14.35 -3.83 -1.59
N GLY A 107 14.78 -3.61 -0.35
CA GLY A 107 15.93 -2.77 -0.01
C GLY A 107 15.60 -1.30 0.23
N ASP A 108 14.37 -0.86 -0.06
CA ASP A 108 13.96 0.50 0.30
C ASP A 108 13.78 0.64 1.82
N VAL A 109 14.16 1.80 2.34
CA VAL A 109 13.93 2.18 3.74
C VAL A 109 12.72 3.10 3.79
N ILE A 110 11.80 2.78 4.69
CA ILE A 110 10.56 3.51 4.86
C ILE A 110 10.48 4.05 6.29
N GLU A 111 10.17 5.34 6.42
CA GLU A 111 9.87 5.95 7.71
C GLU A 111 8.36 6.14 7.79
N TRP A 112 7.73 5.49 8.77
CA TRP A 112 6.33 5.71 9.09
C TRP A 112 6.16 5.85 10.60
N GLN A 113 5.11 6.55 11.02
CA GLN A 113 4.76 6.61 12.44
C GLN A 113 3.87 5.42 12.80
N VAL A 114 4.31 4.62 13.78
CA VAL A 114 3.50 3.55 14.35
C VAL A 114 2.41 4.18 15.21
N PRO A 115 1.11 3.89 14.96
CA PRO A 115 0.05 4.37 15.83
C PRO A 115 0.13 3.64 17.18
N GLY A 116 0.62 4.32 18.22
CA GLY A 116 0.70 3.76 19.58
C GLY A 116 2.00 4.00 20.34
N GLY A 117 3.04 4.53 19.67
CA GLY A 117 4.38 4.73 20.23
C GLY A 117 5.44 3.97 19.47
#